data_AF-A0A921E1I1-F1
#
_entry.id   AF-A0A921E1I1-F1
#
_cell.length_a   1.000
_cell.length_b   1.000
_cell.length_c   1.000
_cell.angle_alpha   90.00
_cell.angle_beta   90.00
_cell.angle_gamma   90.00
#
_symmetry.space_group_name_H-M   'P 1'
#
loop_
_entity.id
_entity.type
_entity.pdbx_description
1 polymer ?
#
loop_
_entity_poly.entity_id
_entity_poly.type
_entity_poly.pdbx_seq_one_letter_code
_entity_poly.pdbx_strand_id
1 'polypeptide(L)'
;MGTIEEAPVSERTITKARPDGDPRTTAVLMLAAIREASAHLGKLLRLARTEFRGNLRALTLLVVLFGGALLLVLASLVLFLIALRDALAALIGNEPLAALIVALPFVVVMVMLAHAGFVRMRLRAPEA
;
A
#
# COMPACT_ATOMS: atom_id res chain seq x y z
N MET A 1 -41.10 -32.14 59.43
CA MET A 1 -39.91 -31.65 60.17
C MET A 1 -38.73 -31.74 59.23
N GLY A 2 -38.31 -30.72 58.47
CA GLY A 2 -38.62 -29.30 58.52
C GLY A 2 -37.42 -28.51 59.04
N THR A 3 -36.36 -28.38 58.24
CA THR A 3 -35.38 -27.28 58.27
C THR A 3 -34.66 -27.24 56.92
N ILE A 4 -35.16 -26.42 55.99
CA ILE A 4 -34.37 -25.94 54.85
C ILE A 4 -33.54 -24.80 55.42
N GLU A 5 -32.23 -24.96 55.39
CA GLU A 5 -31.27 -23.92 55.76
C GLU A 5 -31.34 -22.84 54.66
N GLU A 6 -32.09 -21.77 54.93
CA GLU A 6 -32.12 -20.61 54.06
C GLU A 6 -30.76 -19.92 54.10
N ALA A 7 -29.94 -20.21 53.09
CA ALA A 7 -28.78 -19.38 52.79
C ALA A 7 -29.27 -17.94 52.58
N PRO A 8 -28.71 -16.93 53.27
CA PRO A 8 -29.10 -15.56 53.00
C PRO A 8 -28.66 -15.26 51.57
N VAL A 9 -29.65 -15.14 50.68
CA VAL A 9 -29.52 -14.43 49.41
C VAL A 9 -28.92 -13.09 49.79
N SER A 10 -27.61 -12.96 49.57
CA SER A 10 -26.88 -11.72 49.76
C SER A 10 -27.40 -10.80 48.67
N GLU A 11 -28.51 -10.14 48.99
CA GLU A 11 -29.02 -8.96 48.36
C GLU A 11 -27.92 -7.92 48.53
N ARG A 12 -26.91 -8.03 47.65
CA ARG A 12 -26.10 -6.90 47.24
C ARG A 12 -27.11 -5.92 46.70
N THR A 13 -27.62 -5.13 47.63
CA THR A 13 -28.17 -3.82 47.42
C THR A 13 -27.20 -3.19 46.44
N ILE A 14 -27.59 -3.21 45.16
CA ILE A 14 -27.11 -2.25 44.19
C ILE A 14 -27.69 -0.97 44.76
N THR A 15 -27.00 -0.42 45.75
CA THR A 15 -27.22 0.90 46.28
C THR A 15 -26.98 1.77 45.08
N LYS A 16 -28.10 2.09 44.43
CA LYS A 16 -28.23 3.01 43.33
C LYS A 16 -27.54 4.28 43.81
N ALA A 17 -26.27 4.42 43.44
CA ALA A 17 -25.50 5.61 43.66
C ALA A 17 -26.25 6.69 42.89
N ARG A 18 -27.07 7.44 43.61
CA ARG A 18 -27.74 8.62 43.10
C ARG A 18 -26.59 9.55 42.71
N PRO A 19 -26.40 9.85 41.42
CA PRO A 19 -25.43 10.85 41.05
C PRO A 19 -26.12 12.18 41.37
N ASP A 20 -25.98 12.62 42.62
CA ASP A 20 -26.13 14.04 42.90
C ASP A 20 -25.06 14.70 42.02
N GLY A 21 -25.53 15.43 41.02
CA GLY A 21 -24.76 15.89 39.87
C GLY A 21 -23.73 16.93 40.27
N ASP A 22 -22.64 16.48 40.89
CA ASP A 22 -21.42 17.25 40.98
C ASP A 22 -20.69 17.16 39.62
N PRO A 23 -20.67 18.24 38.82
CA PRO A 23 -20.00 18.25 37.52
C PRO A 23 -18.51 17.88 37.63
N ARG A 24 -17.90 18.01 38.82
CA ARG A 24 -16.52 17.57 39.07
C ARG A 24 -16.38 16.06 39.00
N THR A 25 -17.37 15.26 39.42
CA THR A 25 -17.28 13.79 39.42
C THR A 25 -17.38 13.23 38.00
N THR A 26 -18.28 13.76 37.16
CA THR A 26 -18.38 13.38 35.74
C THR A 26 -17.11 13.77 34.99
N ALA A 27 -16.56 14.97 35.25
CA ALA A 27 -15.30 15.40 34.65
C ALA A 27 -14.11 14.49 35.04
N VAL A 28 -14.06 14.05 36.30
CA VAL A 28 -13.02 13.12 36.78
C VAL A 28 -13.14 11.75 36.14
N LEU A 29 -14.36 11.21 36.00
CA LEU A 29 -14.59 9.93 35.31
C LEU A 29 -14.26 10.01 33.82
N MET A 30 -14.59 11.13 33.17
CA MET A 30 -14.27 11.35 31.77
C MET A 30 -12.76 11.49 31.55
N LEU A 31 -12.06 12.19 32.45
CA LEU A 31 -10.60 12.26 32.42
C LEU A 31 -9.95 10.89 32.66
N ALA A 32 -10.48 10.09 33.58
CA ALA A 32 -10.01 8.73 33.83
C ALA A 32 -10.23 7.83 32.61
N ALA A 33 -11.40 7.91 31.97
CA ALA A 33 -11.70 7.17 30.75
C ALA A 33 -10.80 7.59 29.58
N ILE A 34 -10.54 8.89 29.41
CA ILE A 34 -9.61 9.42 28.39
C ILE A 34 -8.18 8.93 28.67
N ARG A 35 -7.75 8.90 29.93
CA ARG A 35 -6.42 8.44 30.33
C ARG A 35 -6.25 6.95 30.06
N GLU A 36 -7.26 6.14 30.37
CA GLU A 36 -7.28 4.71 30.08
C GLU A 36 -7.30 4.44 28.56
N ALA A 37 -8.15 5.15 27.82
CA ALA A 37 -8.22 5.06 26.36
C ALA A 37 -6.89 5.45 25.71
N SER A 38 -6.21 6.49 26.21
CA SER A 38 -4.90 6.91 25.74
C SER A 38 -3.82 5.85 26.02
N ALA A 39 -3.88 5.19 27.18
CA ALA A 39 -2.97 4.10 27.51
C ALA A 39 -3.16 2.88 26.59
N HIS A 40 -4.41 2.55 26.24
CA HIS A 40 -4.73 1.50 25.28
C HIS A 40 -4.29 1.87 23.85
N LEU A 41 -4.55 3.10 23.41
CA LEU A 41 -4.11 3.58 22.10
C LEU A 41 -2.59 3.52 21.94
N GLY A 42 -1.84 3.90 22.99
CA GLY A 42 -0.37 3.80 22.99
C GLY A 42 0.14 2.37 22.79
N LYS A 43 -0.54 1.37 23.38
CA LYS A 43 -0.20 -0.05 23.19
C LYS A 43 -0.49 -0.50 21.75
N LEU A 44 -1.64 -0.14 21.19
CA LEU A 44 -2.02 -0.46 19.80
C LEU A 44 -1.07 0.19 18.80
N LEU A 45 -0.68 1.45 19.00
CA LEU A 45 0.27 2.15 18.14
C LEU A 45 1.68 1.54 18.20
N ARG A 46 2.11 1.07 19.38
CA ARG A 46 3.40 0.40 19.52
C ARG A 46 3.42 -0.95 18.79
N LEU A 47 2.32 -1.70 18.87
CA LEU A 47 2.13 -2.96 18.14
C LEU A 47 2.07 -2.71 16.62
N ALA A 48 1.24 -1.75 16.20
CA ALA A 48 1.13 -1.34 14.80
C ALA A 48 2.48 -0.89 14.24
N ARG A 49 3.28 -0.12 15.00
CA ARG A 49 4.63 0.31 14.57
C ARG A 49 5.57 -0.87 14.33
N THR A 50 5.51 -1.91 15.16
CA THR A 50 6.34 -3.11 14.96
C THR A 50 5.91 -3.91 13.74
N GLU A 51 4.61 -4.02 13.50
CA GLU A 51 4.06 -4.68 12.31
C GLU A 51 4.36 -3.89 11.02
N PHE A 52 4.18 -2.56 11.04
CA PHE A 52 4.53 -1.68 9.92
C PHE A 52 6.00 -1.79 9.53
N ARG A 53 6.92 -1.90 10.50
CA ARG A 53 8.36 -2.02 10.18
C ARG A 53 8.68 -3.35 9.48
N GLY A 54 8.01 -4.42 9.88
CA GLY A 54 8.11 -5.73 9.21
C GLY A 54 7.56 -5.68 7.79
N ASN A 55 6.36 -5.10 7.62
CA ASN A 55 5.72 -4.98 6.32
C ASN A 55 6.49 -4.06 5.36
N LEU A 56 7.03 -2.94 5.86
CA LEU A 56 7.87 -2.04 5.06
C LEU A 56 9.15 -2.73 4.59
N ARG A 57 9.79 -3.55 5.44
CA ARG A 57 10.98 -4.32 5.03
C ARG A 57 10.64 -5.32 3.93
N ALA A 58 9.51 -6.01 4.04
CA ALA A 58 9.04 -6.93 3.01
C ALA A 58 8.74 -6.19 1.70
N LEU A 59 8.07 -5.03 1.77
CA LEU A 59 7.79 -4.20 0.62
C LEU A 59 9.07 -3.67 -0.04
N THR A 60 10.04 -3.19 0.73
CA THR A 60 11.34 -2.76 0.20
C THR A 60 12.06 -3.90 -0.50
N LEU A 61 12.09 -5.11 0.09
CA LEU A 61 12.67 -6.28 -0.55
C LEU A 61 11.95 -6.65 -1.85
N LEU A 62 10.62 -6.60 -1.86
CA LEU A 62 9.82 -6.85 -3.06
C LEU A 62 10.15 -5.85 -4.16
N VAL A 63 10.18 -4.55 -3.84
CA VAL A 63 10.51 -3.49 -4.81
C VAL A 63 11.94 -3.66 -5.34
N VAL A 64 12.91 -3.98 -4.49
CA VAL A 64 14.29 -4.20 -4.91
C VAL A 64 14.43 -5.43 -5.80
N LEU A 65 13.83 -6.56 -5.42
CA LEU A 65 13.93 -7.81 -6.19
C LEU A 65 13.17 -7.70 -7.51
N PHE A 66 11.92 -7.25 -7.47
CA PHE A 66 11.09 -7.12 -8.66
C PHE A 66 11.59 -6.00 -9.58
N GLY A 67 11.90 -4.83 -9.01
CA GLY A 67 12.46 -3.72 -9.76
C GLY A 67 13.84 -4.06 -10.35
N GLY A 68 14.70 -4.71 -9.57
CA GLY A 68 16.00 -5.19 -10.04
C GLY A 68 15.88 -6.22 -11.16
N ALA A 69 14.99 -7.21 -11.01
CA ALA A 69 14.73 -8.20 -12.06
C ALA A 69 14.17 -7.54 -13.34
N LEU A 70 13.23 -6.61 -13.20
CA LEU A 70 12.69 -5.85 -14.33
C LEU A 70 13.79 -5.05 -15.04
N LEU A 71 14.66 -4.39 -14.29
CA LEU A 71 15.81 -3.66 -14.85
C LEU A 71 16.78 -4.59 -15.58
N LEU A 72 17.07 -5.78 -15.03
CA LEU A 72 17.92 -6.77 -15.69
C LEU A 72 17.31 -7.28 -16.99
N VAL A 73 15.99 -7.53 -17.02
CA VAL A 73 15.27 -7.91 -18.23
C VAL A 73 15.38 -6.80 -19.29
N LEU A 74 15.16 -5.54 -18.91
CA LEU A 74 15.29 -4.41 -19.82
C LEU A 74 16.73 -4.24 -20.34
N ALA A 75 17.72 -4.34 -19.45
CA ALA A 75 19.13 -4.27 -19.82
C ALA A 75 19.53 -5.41 -20.78
N SER A 76 19.09 -6.63 -20.49
CA SER A 76 19.33 -7.80 -21.34
C SER A 76 18.66 -7.65 -22.71
N LEU A 77 17.43 -7.11 -22.76
CA LEU A 77 16.75 -6.81 -24.01
C LEU A 77 17.51 -5.79 -24.84
N VAL A 78 18.00 -4.71 -24.22
CA VAL A 78 18.81 -3.68 -24.93
C VAL A 78 20.10 -4.30 -25.47
N LEU A 79 20.83 -5.08 -24.67
CA LEU A 79 22.04 -5.78 -25.11
C LEU A 79 21.73 -6.74 -26.27
N PHE A 80 20.61 -7.46 -26.20
CA PHE A 80 20.17 -8.34 -27.27
C PHE A 80 19.89 -7.58 -28.56
N LEU A 81 19.22 -6.43 -28.50
CA LEU A 81 18.95 -5.60 -29.68
C LEU A 81 20.24 -5.06 -30.30
N ILE A 82 21.22 -4.66 -29.49
CA ILE A 82 22.55 -4.25 -29.98
C ILE A 82 23.23 -5.42 -30.68
N ALA A 83 23.30 -6.58 -30.03
CA ALA A 83 23.92 -7.78 -30.60
C ALA A 83 23.23 -8.23 -31.89
N LEU A 84 21.89 -8.17 -31.94
CA LEU A 84 21.11 -8.47 -33.13
C LEU A 84 21.40 -7.49 -34.26
N ARG A 85 21.45 -6.19 -33.97
CA ARG A 85 21.82 -5.14 -34.93
C ARG A 85 23.22 -5.38 -35.48
N ASP A 86 24.19 -5.72 -34.63
CA ASP A 86 25.57 -5.95 -35.05
C ASP A 86 25.71 -7.23 -35.87
N ALA A 87 24.99 -8.30 -35.51
CA ALA A 87 24.90 -9.53 -36.30
C ALA A 87 24.30 -9.27 -37.69
N LEU A 88 23.24 -8.45 -37.78
CA LEU A 88 22.65 -8.04 -39.04
C LEU A 88 23.61 -7.15 -39.86
N ALA A 89 24.31 -6.22 -39.22
CA ALA A 89 25.30 -5.38 -39.89
C ALA A 89 26.42 -6.23 -40.50
N ALA A 90 26.92 -7.22 -39.75
CA ALA A 90 27.93 -8.17 -40.24
C ALA A 90 27.41 -9.04 -41.40
N LEU A 91 26.13 -9.44 -41.37
CA LEU A 91 25.53 -10.26 -42.43
C LEU A 91 25.25 -9.46 -43.72
N ILE A 92 24.77 -8.23 -43.57
CA ILE A 92 24.35 -7.37 -44.69
C ILE A 92 25.54 -6.57 -45.24
N GLY A 93 26.57 -6.30 -44.44
CA GLY A 93 27.67 -5.40 -44.76
C GLY A 93 27.26 -3.92 -44.77
N ASN A 94 26.15 -3.57 -44.10
CA ASN A 94 25.60 -2.22 -44.08
C ASN A 94 25.02 -1.86 -42.70
N GLU A 95 25.82 -1.18 -41.90
CA GLU A 95 25.51 -0.71 -40.55
C GLU A 95 24.24 0.14 -40.43
N PRO A 96 24.00 1.17 -41.27
CA PRO A 96 22.80 1.99 -41.15
C PRO A 96 21.54 1.23 -41.53
N LEU A 97 21.59 0.33 -42.52
CA LEU A 97 20.44 -0.48 -42.90
C LEU A 97 20.04 -1.45 -41.77
N ALA A 98 21.02 -2.12 -41.15
CA ALA A 98 20.78 -3.00 -40.01
C ALA A 98 20.18 -2.25 -38.80
N ALA A 99 20.69 -1.05 -38.50
CA ALA A 99 20.14 -0.20 -37.44
C ALA A 99 18.69 0.21 -37.75
N LEU A 100 18.38 0.56 -39.01
CA LEU A 100 17.03 0.90 -39.43
C LEU A 100 16.07 -0.28 -39.24
N ILE A 101 16.45 -1.49 -39.66
CA ILE A 101 15.62 -2.70 -39.52
C ILE A 101 15.26 -2.95 -38.05
N VAL A 102 16.23 -2.84 -37.14
CA VAL A 102 16.00 -3.08 -35.71
C VAL A 102 15.19 -1.95 -35.06
N ALA A 103 15.42 -0.69 -35.45
CA ALA A 103 14.76 0.47 -34.84
C ALA A 103 13.35 0.74 -35.37
N LEU A 104 13.08 0.44 -36.65
CA LEU A 104 11.80 0.72 -37.32
C LEU A 104 10.56 0.26 -36.54
N PRO A 105 10.45 -0.98 -36.04
CA PRO A 105 9.25 -1.41 -35.30
C PRO A 105 8.99 -0.55 -34.06
N PHE A 106 10.04 -0.12 -33.35
CA PHE A 106 9.89 0.75 -32.18
C PHE A 106 9.38 2.14 -32.56
N VAL A 107 9.87 2.69 -33.68
CA VAL A 107 9.39 3.98 -34.21
C VAL A 107 7.92 3.88 -34.59
N VAL A 108 7.51 2.81 -35.27
CA VAL A 108 6.10 2.58 -35.65
C VAL A 108 5.20 2.51 -34.42
N VAL A 109 5.58 1.72 -33.42
CA VAL A 109 4.83 1.61 -32.15
C VAL A 109 4.76 2.97 -31.44
N MET A 110 5.87 3.70 -31.37
CA MET A 110 5.91 5.03 -30.75
C MET A 110 4.96 6.01 -31.44
N VAL A 111 4.96 6.06 -32.77
CA VAL A 111 4.04 6.91 -33.55
C VAL A 111 2.59 6.50 -33.34
N MET A 112 2.28 5.20 -33.31
CA MET A 112 0.94 4.70 -33.03
C MET A 112 0.45 5.11 -31.64
N LEU A 113 1.29 4.94 -30.61
CA LEU A 113 0.94 5.32 -29.24
C LEU A 113 0.77 6.83 -29.09
N ALA A 114 1.68 7.62 -29.68
CA ALA A 114 1.58 9.07 -29.69
C ALA A 114 0.28 9.52 -30.36
N HIS A 115 -0.02 8.97 -31.55
CA HIS A 115 -1.25 9.29 -32.26
C HIS A 115 -2.50 8.91 -31.47
N ALA A 116 -2.54 7.70 -30.90
CA ALA A 116 -3.64 7.27 -30.04
C ALA A 116 -3.81 8.16 -28.81
N GLY A 117 -2.71 8.63 -28.22
CA GLY A 117 -2.70 9.60 -27.12
C GLY A 117 -3.32 10.93 -27.54
N PHE A 118 -2.87 11.50 -28.67
CA PHE A 118 -3.43 12.74 -29.22
C PHE A 118 -4.90 12.62 -29.56
N VAL A 119 -5.33 11.53 -30.19
CA VAL A 119 -6.74 11.28 -30.51
C VAL A 119 -7.57 11.23 -29.22
N ARG A 120 -7.13 10.50 -28.19
CA ARG A 120 -7.83 10.44 -26.91
C ARG A 120 -7.92 11.79 -26.21
N MET A 121 -6.88 12.60 -26.26
CA MET A 121 -6.89 13.95 -25.67
C MET A 121 -7.88 14.87 -26.40
N ARG A 122 -7.92 14.81 -27.74
CA ARG A 122 -8.89 15.58 -28.55
C ARG A 122 -10.34 15.17 -28.28
N LEU A 123 -10.60 13.88 -28.13
CA LEU A 123 -11.94 13.36 -27.79
C LEU A 123 -12.40 13.70 -26.37
N ARG A 124 -11.48 14.06 -25.47
CA ARG A 124 -11.79 14.55 -24.11
C ARG A 124 -11.93 16.07 -24.02
N ALA A 125 -11.63 16.79 -25.12
CA ALA A 125 -11.75 18.23 -25.22
C ALA A 125 -13.00 18.77 -25.98
N PRO A 126 -14.14 18.06 -26.14
CA PRO A 126 -15.37 18.71 -26.56
C PRO A 126 -16.07 19.30 -25.33
N GLU A 127 -16.33 20.61 -25.40
CA GLU A 127 -17.08 21.46 -24.46
C GLU A 127 -16.29 22.03 -23.27
N ALA A 128 -15.58 23.12 -23.56
CA ALA A 128 -15.45 24.27 -22.68
C ALA A 128 -15.83 25.53 -23.47
#